data_AF-A0A662C191-F1
#
_entry.id   AF-A0A662C191-F1
#
_cell.length_a   1.000
_cell.length_b   1.000
_cell.length_c   1.000
_cell.angle_alpha   90.00
_cell.angle_beta   90.00
_cell.angle_gamma   90.00
#
_symmetry.space_group_name_H-M   'P 1'
#
loop_
_entity.id
_entity.type
_entity.pdbx_description
1 polymer ?
#
loop_
_entity_poly.entity_id
_entity_poly.type
_entity_poly.pdbx_seq_one_letter_code
_entity_poly.pdbx_strand_id
1 'polypeptide(L)'
;MCHIKIKKKAMRKFVLFYLISFSTIICFSQNMELDLSKGKDLSNKKEYNSALYYFNSVIEKDSNYLEAYIERAHAYNMLGDYNKALQDYNYVLTKEPDCSTCYFGIATIYDTWFDDKYRAIENYTKVIDLSIKNKDYDYAGTGYFMRAALKQKLGDKKGYLNDLKKGAELNNDICKTLLEFEKNID
;
A
#
# COMPACT_ATOMS: atom_id res chain seq x y z
N MET A 1 13.93 60.68 -2.34
CA MET A 1 14.03 59.67 -3.42
C MET A 1 14.98 58.49 -3.15
N CYS A 2 16.00 58.62 -2.29
CA CYS A 2 17.01 57.56 -2.04
C CYS A 2 16.44 56.31 -1.32
N HIS A 3 15.60 56.48 -0.30
CA HIS A 3 15.04 55.36 0.49
C HIS A 3 14.16 54.37 -0.31
N ILE A 4 13.47 54.83 -1.36
CA ILE A 4 12.59 53.97 -2.18
C ILE A 4 13.40 53.02 -3.07
N LYS A 5 14.57 53.46 -3.57
CA LYS A 5 15.46 52.63 -4.40
C LYS A 5 16.09 51.48 -3.58
N ILE A 6 16.41 51.73 -2.31
CA ILE A 6 16.97 50.72 -1.40
C ILE A 6 15.93 49.63 -1.08
N LYS A 7 14.68 50.01 -0.77
CA LYS A 7 13.58 49.06 -0.53
C LYS A 7 13.27 48.19 -1.75
N LYS A 8 13.23 48.75 -2.96
CA LYS A 8 13.01 47.97 -4.20
C LYS A 8 14.15 46.97 -4.47
N LYS A 9 15.41 47.35 -4.21
CA LYS A 9 16.58 46.45 -4.38
C LYS A 9 16.58 45.30 -3.37
N ALA A 10 16.19 45.58 -2.12
CA ALA A 10 16.02 44.54 -1.09
C ALA A 10 14.87 43.59 -1.44
N MET A 11 13.70 44.11 -1.80
CA MET A 11 12.53 43.31 -2.20
C MET A 11 12.82 42.42 -3.42
N ARG A 12 13.55 42.93 -4.42
CA ARG A 12 13.97 42.14 -5.59
C ARG A 12 14.92 41.01 -5.22
N LYS A 13 15.82 41.21 -4.23
CA LYS A 13 16.69 40.14 -3.70
C LYS A 13 15.89 39.07 -2.94
N PHE A 14 14.90 39.46 -2.15
CA PHE A 14 14.01 38.52 -1.47
C PHE A 14 13.18 37.69 -2.45
N VAL A 15 12.63 38.31 -3.50
CA VAL A 15 11.88 37.60 -4.55
C VAL A 15 12.80 36.67 -5.34
N LEU A 16 14.02 37.09 -5.71
CA LEU A 16 15.00 36.22 -6.38
C LEU A 16 15.43 35.04 -5.51
N PHE A 17 15.68 35.26 -4.22
CA PHE A 17 16.02 34.19 -3.28
C PHE A 17 14.88 33.18 -3.14
N TYR A 18 13.63 33.67 -3.02
CA TYR A 18 12.45 32.83 -2.93
C TYR A 18 12.20 32.03 -4.21
N LEU A 19 12.40 32.62 -5.39
CA LEU A 19 12.28 31.94 -6.67
C LEU A 19 13.35 30.87 -6.87
N ILE A 20 14.59 31.14 -6.42
CA ILE A 20 15.68 30.15 -6.45
C ILE A 20 15.37 28.99 -5.49
N SER A 21 15.00 29.28 -4.24
CA SER A 21 14.65 28.23 -3.26
C SER A 21 13.43 27.42 -3.69
N PHE A 22 12.42 28.06 -4.29
CA PHE A 22 11.24 27.38 -4.81
C PHE A 22 11.58 26.50 -6.02
N SER A 23 12.45 26.97 -6.92
CA SER A 23 12.92 26.17 -8.06
C SER A 23 13.76 24.95 -7.64
N THR A 24 14.56 25.07 -6.59
CA THR A 24 15.35 23.94 -6.06
C THR A 24 14.48 22.93 -5.34
N ILE A 25 13.45 23.37 -4.61
CA ILE A 25 12.48 22.48 -3.95
C ILE A 25 11.68 21.70 -5.01
N ILE A 26 11.23 22.36 -6.08
CA ILE A 26 10.51 21.71 -7.19
C ILE A 26 11.39 20.66 -7.88
N CYS A 27 12.66 20.98 -8.15
CA CYS A 27 13.59 20.03 -8.76
C CYS A 27 13.89 18.84 -7.84
N PHE A 28 13.93 19.05 -6.52
CA PHE A 28 14.15 18.00 -5.53
C PHE A 28 12.96 17.04 -5.43
N SER A 29 11.72 17.55 -5.42
CA SER A 29 10.51 16.72 -5.38
C SER A 29 10.32 15.91 -6.67
N GLN A 30 10.59 16.52 -7.84
CA GLN A 30 10.50 15.84 -9.14
C GLN A 30 11.45 14.64 -9.27
N ASN A 31 12.63 14.71 -8.65
CA ASN A 31 13.59 13.60 -8.69
C ASN A 31 13.16 12.41 -7.81
N MET A 32 12.42 12.64 -6.72
CA MET A 32 11.92 11.55 -5.87
C MET A 32 10.76 10.81 -6.54
N GLU A 33 9.83 11.53 -7.14
CA GLU A 33 8.71 10.94 -7.88
C GLU A 33 9.20 10.10 -9.06
N LEU A 34 10.25 10.57 -9.75
CA LEU A 34 10.89 9.81 -10.83
C LEU A 34 11.52 8.50 -10.34
N ASP A 35 12.25 8.54 -9.22
CA ASP A 35 12.86 7.33 -8.65
C ASP A 35 11.79 6.34 -8.19
N LEU A 36 10.73 6.82 -7.53
CA LEU A 36 9.59 6.00 -7.13
C LEU A 36 8.95 5.32 -8.36
N SER A 37 8.68 6.09 -9.42
CA SER A 37 8.10 5.56 -10.65
C SER A 37 8.98 4.46 -11.27
N LYS A 38 10.30 4.67 -11.34
CA LYS A 38 11.25 3.66 -11.83
C LYS A 38 11.24 2.40 -10.96
N GLY A 39 11.22 2.56 -9.64
CA GLY A 39 11.11 1.45 -8.70
C GLY A 39 9.86 0.62 -8.94
N LYS A 40 8.70 1.27 -9.11
CA LYS A 40 7.43 0.61 -9.44
C LYS A 40 7.48 -0.12 -10.78
N ASP A 41 8.05 0.49 -11.81
CA ASP A 41 8.21 -0.14 -13.13
C ASP A 41 9.08 -1.40 -13.06
N LEU A 42 10.15 -1.38 -12.26
CA LEU A 42 11.00 -2.54 -12.03
C LEU A 42 10.28 -3.62 -11.22
N SER A 43 9.52 -3.25 -10.19
CA SER A 43 8.66 -4.18 -9.45
C SER A 43 7.64 -4.86 -10.36
N ASN A 44 7.03 -4.12 -11.29
CA ASN A 44 6.10 -4.67 -12.29
C ASN A 44 6.78 -5.67 -13.23
N LYS A 45 8.07 -5.46 -13.53
CA LYS A 45 8.92 -6.41 -14.27
C LYS A 45 9.48 -7.54 -13.40
N LYS A 46 9.12 -7.58 -12.11
CA LYS A 46 9.61 -8.54 -11.10
C LYS A 46 11.11 -8.41 -10.80
N GLU A 47 11.72 -7.28 -11.16
CA GLU A 47 13.12 -6.95 -10.87
C GLU A 47 13.24 -6.32 -9.47
N TYR A 48 12.81 -7.05 -8.44
CA TYR A 48 12.62 -6.48 -7.10
C TYR A 48 13.91 -5.98 -6.45
N ASN A 49 15.05 -6.65 -6.65
CA ASN A 49 16.34 -6.17 -6.15
C ASN A 49 16.71 -4.80 -6.74
N SER A 50 16.47 -4.60 -8.03
CA SER A 50 16.68 -3.31 -8.70
C SER A 50 15.67 -2.27 -8.20
N ALA A 51 14.41 -2.65 -7.96
CA ALA A 51 13.39 -1.78 -7.42
C ALA A 51 13.74 -1.27 -6.01
N LEU A 52 14.26 -2.15 -5.14
CA LEU A 52 14.70 -1.80 -3.78
C LEU A 52 15.72 -0.65 -3.77
N TYR A 53 16.65 -0.60 -4.74
CA TYR A 53 17.60 0.50 -4.87
C TYR A 53 16.89 1.85 -5.01
N TYR A 54 15.89 1.93 -5.89
CA TYR A 54 15.14 3.16 -6.11
C TYR A 54 14.27 3.54 -4.92
N PHE A 55 13.61 2.57 -4.27
CA PHE A 55 12.82 2.86 -3.07
C PHE A 55 13.70 3.35 -1.91
N ASN A 56 14.90 2.77 -1.73
CA ASN A 56 15.87 3.26 -0.75
C ASN A 56 16.33 4.68 -1.07
N SER A 57 16.61 4.99 -2.34
CA SER A 57 16.97 6.34 -2.79
C SER A 57 15.88 7.37 -2.45
N VAL A 58 14.60 7.02 -2.57
CA VAL A 58 13.49 7.91 -2.16
C VAL A 58 13.49 8.11 -0.64
N ILE A 59 13.61 7.02 0.13
CA ILE A 59 13.59 7.05 1.60
C ILE A 59 14.78 7.82 2.19
N GLU A 60 15.96 7.73 1.56
CA GLU A 60 17.16 8.49 1.96
C GLU A 60 16.97 10.00 1.78
N LYS A 61 16.19 10.41 0.77
CA LYS A 61 15.87 11.82 0.49
C LYS A 61 14.72 12.33 1.37
N ASP A 62 13.72 11.50 1.59
CA ASP A 62 12.59 11.78 2.48
C ASP A 62 12.13 10.52 3.23
N SER A 63 12.50 10.44 4.50
CA SER A 63 12.15 9.33 5.39
C SER A 63 10.68 9.31 5.81
N ASN A 64 9.90 10.33 5.45
CA ASN A 64 8.46 10.36 5.65
C ASN A 64 7.67 10.04 4.37
N TYR A 65 8.33 9.68 3.27
CA TYR A 65 7.66 9.31 2.02
C TYR A 65 7.08 7.88 2.14
N LEU A 66 5.91 7.77 2.78
CA LEU A 66 5.30 6.49 3.18
C LEU A 66 5.07 5.52 2.02
N GLU A 67 4.69 6.04 0.86
CA GLU A 67 4.47 5.22 -0.34
C GLU A 67 5.73 4.43 -0.75
N ALA A 68 6.93 4.99 -0.57
CA ALA A 68 8.17 4.25 -0.84
C ALA A 68 8.38 3.08 0.12
N TYR A 69 7.94 3.20 1.37
CA TYR A 69 7.95 2.08 2.33
C TYR A 69 6.93 1.00 1.95
N ILE A 70 5.73 1.36 1.48
CA ILE A 70 4.73 0.39 1.01
C ILE A 70 5.29 -0.42 -0.17
N GLU A 71 5.87 0.27 -1.16
CA GLU A 71 6.43 -0.36 -2.36
C GLU A 71 7.67 -1.21 -2.03
N ARG A 72 8.52 -0.74 -1.11
CA ARG A 72 9.68 -1.50 -0.63
C ARG A 72 9.25 -2.75 0.15
N ALA A 73 8.22 -2.65 0.99
CA ALA A 73 7.65 -3.78 1.69
C ALA A 73 7.12 -4.84 0.73
N HIS A 74 6.42 -4.41 -0.33
CA HIS A 74 5.95 -5.30 -1.39
C HIS A 74 7.13 -5.99 -2.08
N ALA A 75 8.17 -5.26 -2.47
CA ALA A 75 9.37 -5.85 -3.06
C ALA A 75 10.08 -6.85 -2.14
N TYR A 76 10.20 -6.55 -0.83
CA TYR A 76 10.72 -7.50 0.15
C TYR A 76 9.85 -8.75 0.28
N ASN A 77 8.53 -8.60 0.30
CA ASN A 77 7.60 -9.72 0.35
C ASN A 77 7.81 -10.65 -0.87
N MET A 78 7.93 -10.08 -2.06
CA MET A 78 8.17 -10.85 -3.29
C MET A 78 9.55 -11.51 -3.35
N LEU A 79 10.53 -10.99 -2.60
CA LEU A 79 11.85 -11.60 -2.43
C LEU A 79 11.92 -12.62 -1.29
N GLY A 80 10.86 -12.80 -0.51
CA GLY A 80 10.84 -13.67 0.67
C GLY A 80 11.46 -13.05 1.93
N ASP A 81 11.81 -11.76 1.90
CA ASP A 81 12.34 -11.00 3.03
C ASP A 81 11.20 -10.53 3.97
N TYR A 82 10.37 -11.47 4.43
CA TYR A 82 9.10 -11.19 5.11
C TYR A 82 9.23 -10.32 6.36
N ASN A 83 10.32 -10.47 7.13
CA ASN A 83 10.54 -9.64 8.32
C ASN A 83 10.75 -8.16 7.96
N LYS A 84 11.47 -7.87 6.87
CA LYS A 84 11.65 -6.48 6.40
C LYS A 84 10.37 -5.93 5.81
N ALA A 85 9.62 -6.75 5.07
CA ALA A 85 8.31 -6.38 4.57
C ALA A 85 7.35 -5.99 5.71
N LEU A 86 7.27 -6.82 6.75
CA LEU A 86 6.47 -6.52 7.95
C LEU A 86 6.95 -5.25 8.66
N GLN A 87 8.26 -5.04 8.76
CA GLN A 87 8.80 -3.82 9.37
C GLN A 87 8.34 -2.56 8.63
N ASP A 88 8.44 -2.55 7.31
CA ASP A 88 8.05 -1.41 6.49
C ASP A 88 6.53 -1.20 6.48
N TYR A 89 5.72 -2.26 6.33
CA TYR A 89 4.26 -2.12 6.43
C TYR A 89 3.82 -1.61 7.81
N ASN A 90 4.41 -2.13 8.89
CA ASN A 90 4.09 -1.66 10.24
C ASN A 90 4.53 -0.22 10.46
N TYR A 91 5.68 0.20 9.92
CA TYR A 91 6.10 1.59 9.98
C TYR A 91 5.04 2.50 9.34
N VAL A 92 4.53 2.16 8.16
CA VAL A 92 3.46 2.93 7.51
C VAL A 92 2.22 2.96 8.40
N LEU A 93 1.80 1.82 8.96
CA LEU A 93 0.63 1.76 9.86
C LEU A 93 0.76 2.59 11.15
N THR A 94 1.98 2.87 11.62
CA THR A 94 2.18 3.79 12.75
C THR A 94 1.91 5.26 12.39
N LYS A 95 1.93 5.60 11.10
CA LYS A 95 1.73 6.95 10.57
C LYS A 95 0.34 7.11 9.94
N GLU A 96 -0.06 6.11 9.17
CA GLU A 96 -1.32 6.02 8.46
C GLU A 96 -2.03 4.69 8.83
N PRO A 97 -2.83 4.68 9.91
CA PRO A 97 -3.53 3.48 10.35
C PRO A 97 -4.58 2.98 9.35
N ASP A 98 -4.99 3.82 8.39
CA ASP A 98 -6.03 3.51 7.39
C ASP A 98 -5.43 3.00 6.06
N CYS A 99 -4.28 2.32 6.10
CA CYS A 99 -3.63 1.75 4.90
C CYS A 99 -4.12 0.31 4.61
N SER A 100 -5.19 0.17 3.79
CA SER A 100 -5.70 -1.16 3.38
C SER A 100 -4.63 -2.03 2.71
N THR A 101 -3.79 -1.46 1.85
CA THR A 101 -2.71 -2.17 1.15
C THR A 101 -1.68 -2.76 2.13
N CYS A 102 -1.36 -2.04 3.20
CA CYS A 102 -0.44 -2.49 4.23
C CYS A 102 -1.02 -3.69 4.98
N TYR A 103 -2.29 -3.62 5.40
CA TYR A 103 -2.97 -4.75 6.03
C TYR A 103 -3.04 -5.97 5.12
N PHE A 104 -3.30 -5.78 3.83
CA PHE A 104 -3.33 -6.88 2.87
C PHE A 104 -1.97 -7.57 2.72
N GLY A 105 -0.89 -6.78 2.62
CA GLY A 105 0.47 -7.30 2.57
C GLY A 105 0.83 -8.11 3.82
N ILE A 106 0.51 -7.58 5.01
CA ILE A 106 0.69 -8.28 6.29
C ILE A 106 -0.14 -9.57 6.34
N ALA A 107 -1.41 -9.52 5.93
CA ALA A 107 -2.30 -10.68 5.91
C ALA A 107 -1.74 -11.81 5.02
N THR A 108 -1.24 -11.45 3.85
CA THR A 108 -0.63 -12.39 2.89
C THR A 108 0.61 -13.04 3.49
N ILE A 109 1.47 -12.28 4.17
CA ILE A 109 2.66 -12.81 4.85
C ILE A 109 2.26 -13.80 5.95
N TYR A 110 1.25 -13.49 6.76
CA TYR A 110 0.79 -14.39 7.82
C TYR A 110 0.11 -15.65 7.29
N ASP A 111 -0.70 -15.56 6.23
CA ASP A 111 -1.33 -16.73 5.58
C ASP A 111 -0.28 -17.65 4.95
N THR A 112 0.67 -17.08 4.20
CA THR A 112 1.54 -17.89 3.34
C THR A 112 2.81 -18.37 4.02
N TRP A 113 3.47 -17.52 4.82
CA TRP A 113 4.79 -17.84 5.37
C TRP A 113 4.71 -18.34 6.81
N PHE A 114 3.93 -17.67 7.65
CA PHE A 114 3.81 -18.03 9.06
C PHE A 114 2.73 -19.09 9.32
N ASP A 115 1.86 -19.37 8.34
CA ASP A 115 0.66 -20.22 8.48
C ASP A 115 -0.24 -19.81 9.67
N ASP A 116 -0.17 -18.53 10.08
CA ASP A 116 -0.99 -17.97 11.15
C ASP A 116 -2.30 -17.45 10.57
N LYS A 117 -3.22 -18.39 10.38
CA LYS A 117 -4.55 -18.13 9.80
C LYS A 117 -5.34 -17.10 10.60
N TYR A 118 -5.17 -17.04 11.91
CA TYR A 118 -5.91 -16.11 12.77
C TYR A 118 -5.43 -14.67 12.57
N ARG A 119 -4.12 -14.43 12.56
CA ARG A 119 -3.57 -13.10 12.25
C ARG A 119 -3.88 -12.68 10.82
N ALA A 120 -3.83 -13.60 9.87
CA ALA A 120 -4.21 -13.31 8.49
C ALA A 120 -5.70 -12.89 8.39
N ILE A 121 -6.61 -13.59 9.08
CA ILE A 121 -8.03 -13.23 9.15
C ILE A 121 -8.24 -11.85 9.76
N GLU A 122 -7.53 -11.52 10.85
CA GLU A 122 -7.62 -10.20 11.49
C GLU A 122 -7.23 -9.09 10.51
N ASN A 123 -6.11 -9.25 9.81
CA ASN A 123 -5.62 -8.26 8.85
C ASN A 123 -6.53 -8.16 7.61
N TYR A 124 -7.02 -9.27 7.05
CA TYR A 124 -8.01 -9.21 5.96
C TYR A 124 -9.34 -8.58 6.41
N THR A 125 -9.70 -8.68 7.69
CA THR A 125 -10.86 -7.97 8.23
C THR A 125 -10.63 -6.46 8.20
N LYS A 126 -9.42 -5.98 8.55
CA LYS A 126 -9.07 -4.57 8.40
C LYS A 126 -9.12 -4.09 6.95
N VAL A 127 -8.68 -4.90 5.99
CA VAL A 127 -8.83 -4.61 4.56
C VAL A 127 -10.30 -4.40 4.21
N ILE A 128 -11.18 -5.34 4.59
CA ILE A 128 -12.62 -5.25 4.31
C ILE A 128 -13.22 -3.98 4.92
N ASP A 129 -12.96 -3.72 6.20
CA ASP A 129 -13.54 -2.59 6.94
C ASP A 129 -13.13 -1.24 6.30
N LEU A 130 -11.85 -1.07 5.99
CA LEU A 130 -11.33 0.15 5.39
C LEU A 130 -11.78 0.32 3.93
N SER A 131 -11.78 -0.76 3.15
CA SER A 131 -12.23 -0.72 1.76
C SER A 131 -13.72 -0.40 1.66
N ILE A 132 -14.57 -0.95 2.55
CA ILE A 132 -15.99 -0.56 2.64
C ILE A 132 -16.13 0.91 3.03
N LYS A 133 -15.41 1.36 4.07
CA LYS A 133 -15.40 2.76 4.51
C LYS A 133 -15.04 3.71 3.35
N ASN A 134 -14.07 3.33 2.53
CA ASN A 134 -13.57 4.11 1.40
C ASN A 134 -14.35 3.87 0.09
N LYS A 135 -15.38 3.01 0.11
CA LYS A 135 -16.18 2.61 -1.06
C LYS A 135 -15.38 1.94 -2.18
N ASP A 136 -14.23 1.34 -1.83
CA ASP A 136 -13.45 0.46 -2.72
C ASP A 136 -14.02 -0.96 -2.64
N TYR A 137 -15.16 -1.16 -3.33
CA TYR A 137 -15.90 -2.41 -3.24
C TYR A 137 -15.19 -3.60 -3.90
N ASP A 138 -14.38 -3.34 -4.93
CA ASP A 138 -13.58 -4.39 -5.59
C ASP A 138 -12.53 -4.94 -4.62
N TYR A 139 -11.86 -4.05 -3.87
CA TYR A 139 -10.87 -4.47 -2.89
C TYR A 139 -11.51 -5.09 -1.64
N ALA A 140 -12.68 -4.61 -1.22
CA ALA A 140 -13.47 -5.26 -0.17
C ALA A 140 -13.90 -6.68 -0.58
N GLY A 141 -14.36 -6.87 -1.83
CA GLY A 141 -14.69 -8.18 -2.38
C GLY A 141 -13.49 -9.13 -2.37
N THR A 142 -12.30 -8.63 -2.73
CA THR A 142 -11.03 -9.38 -2.63
C THR A 142 -10.71 -9.75 -1.18
N GLY A 143 -10.90 -8.84 -0.23
CA GLY A 143 -10.72 -9.12 1.20
C GLY A 143 -11.65 -10.23 1.71
N TYR A 144 -12.93 -10.19 1.30
CA TYR A 144 -13.89 -11.27 1.61
C TYR A 144 -13.44 -12.61 1.04
N PHE A 145 -13.01 -12.65 -0.22
CA PHE A 145 -12.51 -13.87 -0.85
C PHE A 145 -11.33 -14.47 -0.06
N MET A 146 -10.32 -13.66 0.25
CA MET A 146 -9.14 -14.12 0.99
C MET A 146 -9.51 -14.63 2.39
N ARG A 147 -10.40 -13.92 3.10
CA ARG A 147 -10.87 -14.35 4.43
C ARG A 147 -11.73 -15.60 4.36
N ALA A 148 -12.53 -15.78 3.32
CA ALA A 148 -13.31 -16.99 3.08
C ALA A 148 -12.39 -18.20 2.93
N ALA A 149 -11.34 -18.09 2.12
CA ALA A 149 -10.37 -19.18 1.91
C ALA A 149 -9.73 -19.63 3.24
N LEU A 150 -9.37 -18.68 4.12
CA LEU A 150 -8.84 -18.99 5.44
C LEU A 150 -9.86 -19.67 6.36
N LYS A 151 -11.11 -19.19 6.37
CA LYS A 151 -12.19 -19.81 7.15
C LYS A 151 -12.50 -21.23 6.67
N GLN A 152 -12.41 -21.49 5.37
CA GLN A 152 -12.52 -22.82 4.82
C GLN A 152 -11.40 -23.74 5.33
N LYS A 153 -10.14 -23.28 5.29
CA LYS A 153 -8.99 -24.02 5.86
C LYS A 153 -9.17 -24.33 7.36
N LEU A 154 -9.88 -23.48 8.10
CA LEU A 154 -10.19 -23.67 9.52
C LEU A 154 -11.43 -24.55 9.79
N GLY A 155 -12.15 -24.99 8.75
CA GLY A 155 -13.39 -25.75 8.90
C GLY A 155 -14.61 -24.90 9.30
N ASP A 156 -14.50 -23.57 9.30
CA ASP A 156 -15.63 -22.66 9.54
C ASP A 156 -16.49 -22.53 8.26
N LYS A 157 -17.27 -23.58 7.96
CA LYS A 157 -18.15 -23.61 6.78
C LYS A 157 -19.14 -22.45 6.78
N LYS A 158 -19.68 -22.06 7.94
CA LYS A 158 -20.63 -20.95 8.05
C LYS A 158 -19.99 -19.61 7.69
N GLY A 159 -18.83 -19.32 8.26
CA GLY A 159 -18.11 -18.08 7.99
C GLY A 159 -17.57 -18.01 6.57
N TYR A 160 -17.11 -19.13 6.01
CA TYR A 160 -16.72 -19.25 4.61
C TYR A 160 -17.88 -18.90 3.67
N LEU A 161 -19.05 -19.53 3.80
CA LEU A 161 -20.22 -19.25 2.95
C LEU A 161 -20.70 -17.80 3.10
N ASN A 162 -20.66 -17.25 4.31
CA ASN A 162 -21.02 -15.86 4.55
C ASN A 162 -20.07 -14.89 3.81
N ASP A 163 -18.77 -15.12 3.88
CA ASP A 163 -17.80 -14.27 3.19
C ASP A 163 -17.89 -14.43 1.66
N LEU A 164 -18.12 -15.64 1.13
CA LEU A 164 -18.41 -15.81 -0.29
C LEU A 164 -19.64 -15.03 -0.74
N LYS A 165 -20.74 -15.10 0.02
CA LYS A 165 -21.94 -14.32 -0.28
C LYS A 165 -21.65 -12.82 -0.31
N LYS A 166 -20.93 -12.32 0.69
CA LYS A 166 -20.56 -10.90 0.76
C LYS A 166 -19.62 -10.46 -0.37
N GLY A 167 -18.61 -11.27 -0.71
CA GLY A 167 -17.75 -11.00 -1.85
C GLY A 167 -18.52 -10.99 -3.18
N ALA A 168 -19.46 -11.93 -3.36
CA ALA A 168 -20.30 -12.00 -4.55
C ALA A 168 -21.26 -10.80 -4.68
N GLU A 169 -21.84 -10.33 -3.57
CA GLU A 169 -22.64 -9.08 -3.50
C GLU A 169 -21.82 -7.85 -3.94
N LEU A 170 -20.50 -7.87 -3.73
CA LEU A 170 -19.55 -6.84 -4.17
C LEU A 170 -18.90 -7.16 -5.52
N ASN A 171 -19.55 -7.97 -6.36
CA ASN A 171 -19.11 -8.33 -7.70
C ASN A 171 -17.79 -9.11 -7.80
N ASN A 172 -17.26 -9.70 -6.72
CA ASN A 172 -16.09 -10.58 -6.82
C ASN A 172 -16.47 -11.91 -7.53
N ASP A 173 -15.94 -12.12 -8.73
CA ASP A 173 -16.33 -13.26 -9.58
C ASP A 173 -15.87 -14.62 -9.05
N ILE A 174 -14.75 -14.65 -8.31
CA ILE A 174 -14.29 -15.87 -7.66
C ILE A 174 -15.28 -16.27 -6.58
N CYS A 175 -15.73 -15.31 -5.76
CA CYS A 175 -16.76 -15.56 -4.76
C CYS A 175 -18.09 -16.05 -5.37
N LYS A 176 -18.54 -15.46 -6.49
CA LYS A 176 -19.74 -15.93 -7.21
C LYS A 176 -19.60 -17.37 -7.66
N THR A 177 -18.48 -17.69 -8.32
CA THR A 177 -18.19 -19.02 -8.85
C THR A 177 -18.16 -20.09 -7.74
N LEU A 178 -17.46 -19.81 -6.64
CA LEU A 178 -17.38 -20.73 -5.51
C LEU A 178 -18.76 -20.91 -4.83
N LEU A 179 -19.53 -19.84 -4.70
CA LEU A 179 -20.88 -19.92 -4.11
C LEU A 179 -21.84 -20.75 -4.97
N GLU A 180 -21.73 -20.70 -6.29
CA GLU A 180 -22.50 -21.55 -7.21
C GLU A 180 -22.09 -23.02 -7.10
N PHE A 181 -20.78 -23.28 -6.99
CA PHE A 181 -20.27 -24.64 -6.80
C PHE A 181 -20.82 -25.28 -5.52
N GLU A 182 -20.80 -24.57 -4.39
CA GLU A 182 -21.33 -25.07 -3.12
C GLU A 182 -22.83 -25.41 -3.18
N LYS A 183 -23.63 -24.63 -3.93
CA LYS A 183 -25.07 -24.91 -4.13
C LYS A 183 -25.35 -26.19 -4.92
N ASN A 184 -24.38 -26.67 -5.70
CA ASN A 184 -24.54 -27.86 -6.54
C ASN A 184 -24.07 -29.15 -5.83
N ILE A 185 -23.54 -29.06 -4.61
CA ILE A 185 -23.04 -30.19 -3.82
C ILE A 185 -24.03 -30.62 -2.72
N ASP A 186 -24.88 -29.70 -2.26
CA ASP A 186 -25.97 -29.96 -1.30
C ASP A 186 -27.22 -30.51 -2.01
#